data_AF-A0A4U9D3I1-F1
#
_entry.id   AF-A0A4U9D3I1-F1
#
_cell.length_a   1.000
_cell.length_b   1.000
_cell.length_c   1.000
_cell.angle_alpha   90.00
_cell.angle_beta   90.00
_cell.angle_gamma   90.00
#
_symmetry.space_group_name_H-M   'P 1'
#
loop_
_entity.id
_entity.type
_entity.pdbx_description
1 polymer ?
#
loop_
_entity_poly.entity_id
_entity_poly.type
_entity_poly.pdbx_seq_one_letter_code
_entity_poly.pdbx_strand_id
1 'polypeptide(L)'
;MVSSWNRVAPNTIPTAAKAGGNYLSSLLVGSEARRHGYQEGIALDVNGYISEGAGENLFEVKDGVLFTPPFTSSALPGITRDAIIKLAKDLNIEVREQVLSRESLYLADEVFMSVPQQKLRRYVALMVFRSVKAAVAR
;
A
#
# COMPACT_ATOMS: atom_id res chain seq x y z
N MET A 1 3.26 7.32 -8.11
CA MET A 1 4.71 7.12 -8.38
C MET A 1 5.36 6.33 -7.26
N VAL A 2 6.49 5.66 -7.54
CA VAL A 2 7.37 5.11 -6.49
C VAL A 2 8.27 6.23 -5.99
N SER A 3 8.25 6.48 -4.68
CA SER A 3 8.98 7.54 -4.00
C SER A 3 10.49 7.26 -3.95
N SER A 4 11.30 8.32 -3.94
CA SER A 4 12.75 8.24 -3.68
C SER A 4 13.06 8.06 -2.20
N TRP A 5 12.11 8.35 -1.31
CA TRP A 5 12.20 8.10 0.13
C TRP A 5 11.73 6.69 0.48
N ASN A 6 12.55 5.96 1.23
CA ASN A 6 12.20 4.66 1.82
C ASN A 6 11.43 4.83 3.14
N ARG A 7 10.70 3.78 3.53
CA ARG A 7 10.18 3.62 4.89
C ARG A 7 11.30 3.32 5.88
N VAL A 8 11.02 3.62 7.15
CA VAL A 8 11.96 3.40 8.26
C VAL A 8 12.35 1.92 8.34
N ALA A 9 13.62 1.67 8.68
CA ALA A 9 14.14 0.31 8.80
C ALA A 9 13.55 -0.41 10.03
N PRO A 10 13.41 -1.74 9.99
CA PRO A 10 13.11 -2.52 11.19
C PRO A 10 14.05 -2.18 12.35
N ASN A 11 13.52 -2.20 13.58
CA ASN A 11 14.26 -1.93 14.81
C ASN A 11 14.87 -0.50 14.93
N THR A 12 14.35 0.48 14.18
CA THR A 12 14.72 1.91 14.35
C THR A 12 13.59 2.70 15.01
N ILE A 13 12.46 2.83 14.31
CA ILE A 13 11.21 3.39 14.81
C ILE A 13 10.11 2.36 14.52
N PRO A 14 9.29 1.97 15.50
CA PRO A 14 8.32 0.89 15.32
C PRO A 14 7.22 1.26 14.33
N THR A 15 7.24 0.66 13.15
CA THR A 15 6.20 0.84 12.10
C THR A 15 4.87 0.22 12.47
N ALA A 16 4.86 -0.77 13.38
CA ALA A 16 3.64 -1.35 13.92
C ALA A 16 2.85 -0.38 14.83
N ALA A 17 3.50 0.68 15.33
CA ALA A 17 2.87 1.70 16.14
C ALA A 17 2.41 2.88 15.26
N LYS A 18 1.17 3.33 15.43
CA LYS A 18 0.66 4.54 14.75
C LYS A 18 1.05 5.80 15.53
N ALA A 19 2.34 6.10 15.58
CA ALA A 19 2.90 7.23 16.33
C ALA A 19 3.05 8.49 15.46
N GLY A 20 2.93 9.69 16.06
CA GLY A 20 3.03 10.96 15.35
C GLY A 20 4.36 11.17 14.62
N GLY A 21 5.49 10.78 15.22
CA GLY A 21 6.81 10.91 14.59
C GLY A 21 6.98 10.13 13.28
N ASN A 22 6.24 9.02 13.11
CA ASN A 22 6.30 8.19 11.90
C ASN A 22 5.83 8.95 10.66
N TYR A 23 4.94 9.96 10.84
CA TYR A 23 4.37 10.72 9.72
C TYR A 23 5.37 11.67 9.05
N LEU A 24 6.58 11.88 9.60
CA LEU A 24 7.64 12.56 8.87
C LEU A 24 8.03 11.78 7.60
N SER A 25 8.11 10.45 7.68
CA SER A 25 8.34 9.58 6.52
C SER A 25 7.19 9.68 5.52
N SER A 26 5.94 9.56 5.99
CA SER A 26 4.73 9.72 5.17
C SER A 26 4.66 11.07 4.46
N LEU A 27 5.03 12.16 5.15
CA LEU A 27 5.03 13.50 4.59
C LEU A 27 6.02 13.62 3.42
N LEU A 28 7.22 13.06 3.55
CA LEU A 28 8.22 13.09 2.49
C LEU A 28 7.75 12.33 1.25
N VAL A 29 7.28 11.09 1.44
CA VAL A 29 6.74 10.23 0.39
C VAL A 29 5.57 10.90 -0.35
N GLY A 30 4.55 11.33 0.38
CA GLY A 30 3.36 11.92 -0.23
C GLY A 30 3.60 13.33 -0.79
N SER A 31 4.51 14.12 -0.21
CA SER A 31 4.83 15.46 -0.74
C SER A 31 5.64 15.38 -2.03
N GLU A 32 6.57 14.44 -2.15
CA GLU A 32 7.30 14.20 -3.40
C GLU A 32 6.34 13.82 -4.52
N ALA A 33 5.43 12.87 -4.26
CA ALA A 33 4.42 12.46 -5.24
C ALA A 33 3.59 13.64 -5.75
N ARG A 34 3.09 14.47 -4.83
CA ARG A 34 2.32 15.66 -5.17
C ARG A 34 3.12 16.70 -5.95
N ARG A 35 4.39 16.92 -5.60
CA ARG A 35 5.28 17.84 -6.34
C ARG A 35 5.49 17.39 -7.80
N HIS A 36 5.47 16.09 -8.06
CA HIS A 36 5.57 15.54 -9.42
C HIS A 36 4.21 15.29 -10.11
N GLY A 37 3.11 15.79 -9.53
CA GLY A 37 1.78 15.71 -10.16
C GLY A 37 1.02 14.40 -9.97
N TYR A 38 1.48 13.50 -9.09
CA TYR A 38 0.77 12.28 -8.72
C TYR A 38 -0.13 12.52 -7.50
N GLN A 39 -1.19 11.72 -7.37
CA GLN A 39 -2.10 11.81 -6.24
C GLN A 39 -1.49 11.26 -4.95
N GLU A 40 -0.67 10.20 -5.05
CA GLU A 40 -0.02 9.56 -3.91
C GLU A 40 1.31 8.89 -4.28
N GLY A 41 2.19 8.74 -3.28
CA GLY A 41 3.48 8.06 -3.36
C GLY A 41 3.44 6.66 -2.75
N ILE A 42 4.11 5.71 -3.42
CA ILE A 42 4.39 4.37 -2.89
C ILE A 42 5.81 4.37 -2.37
N ALA A 43 6.00 3.97 -1.13
CA ALA A 43 7.32 3.83 -0.52
C ALA A 43 7.80 2.38 -0.57
N LEU A 44 9.11 2.23 -0.75
CA LEU A 44 9.80 0.95 -0.59
C LEU A 44 10.34 0.83 0.83
N ASP A 45 10.54 -0.39 1.30
CA ASP A 45 11.37 -0.64 2.48
C ASP A 45 12.85 -0.35 2.16
N VAL A 46 13.72 -0.50 3.16
CA VAL A 46 15.17 -0.27 2.98
C VAL A 46 15.88 -1.33 2.11
N ASN A 47 15.20 -2.43 1.80
CA ASN A 47 15.72 -3.50 0.95
C ASN A 47 15.29 -3.34 -0.52
N GLY A 48 14.46 -2.32 -0.82
CA GLY A 48 13.93 -2.08 -2.16
C GLY A 48 12.65 -2.84 -2.50
N TYR A 49 12.02 -3.49 -1.52
CA TYR A 49 10.72 -4.15 -1.69
C TYR A 49 9.58 -3.20 -1.39
N ILE A 50 8.39 -3.49 -1.92
CA ILE A 50 7.21 -2.65 -1.67
C ILE A 50 6.86 -2.68 -0.19
N SER A 51 6.70 -1.50 0.40
CA SER A 51 6.21 -1.33 1.76
C SER A 51 4.72 -1.01 1.74
N GLU A 52 4.37 0.25 1.50
CA GLU A 52 3.00 0.75 1.47
C GLU A 52 2.95 2.18 0.84
N GLY A 53 1.77 2.77 0.74
CA GLY A 53 1.60 4.19 0.36
C GLY A 53 2.11 5.15 1.43
N ALA A 54 1.89 6.46 1.27
CA ALA A 54 2.24 7.43 2.31
C ALA A 54 1.42 7.23 3.61
N GLY A 55 0.12 6.88 3.50
CA GLY A 55 -0.77 6.68 4.65
C GLY A 55 -1.70 5.47 4.53
N GLU A 56 -1.49 4.61 3.54
CA GLU A 56 -2.39 3.55 3.12
C GLU A 56 -1.62 2.25 2.85
N ASN A 57 -2.17 1.09 3.24
CA ASN A 57 -1.60 -0.18 2.81
C ASN A 57 -1.84 -0.42 1.32
N LEU A 58 -0.92 -1.16 0.68
CA LEU A 58 -0.93 -1.45 -0.75
C LEU A 58 -1.36 -2.91 -1.00
N PHE A 59 -2.17 -3.09 -2.04
CA PHE A 59 -2.57 -4.39 -2.57
C PHE A 59 -2.33 -4.47 -4.08
N GLU A 60 -1.95 -5.66 -4.54
CA GLU A 60 -1.88 -6.01 -5.96
C GLU A 60 -2.82 -7.19 -6.22
N VAL A 61 -3.41 -7.24 -7.41
CA VAL A 61 -4.12 -8.41 -7.92
C VAL A 61 -3.35 -8.93 -9.11
N LYS A 62 -3.03 -10.23 -9.08
CA LYS A 62 -2.39 -10.91 -10.20
C LYS A 62 -3.00 -12.29 -10.38
N ASP A 63 -3.48 -12.56 -11.60
CA ASP A 63 -4.07 -13.85 -11.99
C ASP A 63 -5.18 -14.33 -11.01
N GLY A 64 -6.00 -13.38 -10.54
CA GLY A 64 -7.09 -13.63 -9.60
C GLY A 64 -6.67 -13.80 -8.12
N VAL A 65 -5.37 -13.72 -7.81
CA VAL A 65 -4.84 -13.79 -6.45
C VAL A 65 -4.57 -12.38 -5.90
N LEU A 66 -4.96 -12.14 -4.66
CA LEU A 66 -4.73 -10.88 -3.95
C LEU A 66 -3.41 -10.93 -3.18
N PHE A 67 -2.53 -9.97 -3.44
CA PHE A 67 -1.22 -9.86 -2.79
C PHE A 67 -1.14 -8.59 -1.95
N THR A 68 -0.44 -8.66 -0.82
CA THR A 68 -0.09 -7.48 -0.02
C THR A 68 1.19 -7.71 0.76
N PRO A 69 2.04 -6.68 0.96
CA PRO A 69 3.27 -6.82 1.75
C PRO A 69 2.98 -7.22 3.20
N PRO A 70 3.85 -8.04 3.84
CA PRO A 70 3.77 -8.32 5.27
C PRO A 70 4.22 -7.10 6.09
N PHE A 71 3.91 -7.08 7.39
CA PHE A 71 4.31 -5.98 8.28
C PHE A 71 5.84 -5.85 8.43
N THR A 72 6.57 -6.95 8.19
CA THR A 72 8.03 -6.96 8.17
C THR A 72 8.64 -6.15 7.03
N SER A 73 7.86 -5.81 5.99
CA SER A 73 8.23 -4.87 4.92
C SER A 73 7.97 -3.42 5.34
N SER A 74 8.12 -3.08 6.62
CA SER A 74 7.90 -1.75 7.18
C SER A 74 6.49 -1.17 6.99
N ALA A 75 5.50 -2.02 6.71
CA ALA A 75 4.10 -1.64 6.55
C ALA A 75 3.35 -1.60 7.89
N LEU A 76 2.42 -0.66 8.05
CA LEU A 76 1.58 -0.56 9.25
C LEU A 76 0.54 -1.69 9.25
N PRO A 77 0.27 -2.36 10.40
CA PRO A 77 -0.86 -3.27 10.56
C PRO A 77 -2.22 -2.54 10.47
N GLY A 78 -2.67 -2.26 9.25
CA GLY A 78 -3.89 -1.50 9.02
C GLY A 78 -5.16 -2.31 9.28
N ILE A 79 -6.10 -1.71 10.02
CA ILE A 79 -7.41 -2.33 10.29
C ILE A 79 -8.24 -2.53 9.01
N THR A 80 -8.13 -1.61 8.03
CA THR A 80 -8.82 -1.75 6.74
C THR A 80 -8.20 -2.87 5.92
N ARG A 81 -6.87 -3.02 5.96
CA ARG A 81 -6.16 -4.14 5.33
C ARG A 81 -6.64 -5.48 5.90
N ASP A 82 -6.69 -5.61 7.22
CA ASP A 82 -7.21 -6.81 7.89
C ASP A 82 -8.67 -7.12 7.46
N ALA A 83 -9.53 -6.10 7.41
CA ALA A 83 -10.90 -6.27 6.94
C ALA A 83 -10.97 -6.75 5.47
N ILE A 84 -10.15 -6.17 4.58
CA ILE A 84 -10.08 -6.58 3.17
C ILE A 84 -9.63 -8.04 3.04
N ILE A 85 -8.61 -8.45 3.80
CA ILE A 85 -8.11 -9.84 3.77
C ILE A 85 -9.19 -10.81 4.24
N LYS A 86 -9.95 -10.47 5.28
CA LYS A 86 -11.08 -11.29 5.76
C LYS A 86 -12.19 -11.38 4.71
N LEU A 87 -12.61 -10.26 4.14
CA LEU A 87 -13.62 -10.22 3.08
C LEU A 87 -13.19 -10.99 1.83
N ALA A 88 -11.91 -10.90 1.43
CA ALA A 88 -11.39 -11.67 0.31
C ALA A 88 -11.50 -13.18 0.56
N LYS A 89 -11.17 -13.64 1.78
CA LYS A 89 -11.33 -15.05 2.17
C LYS A 89 -12.80 -15.48 2.16
N ASP A 90 -13.72 -14.65 2.66
CA ASP A 90 -15.16 -14.92 2.64
C ASP A 90 -15.70 -15.03 1.20
N LEU A 91 -15.09 -14.32 0.25
CA LEU A 91 -15.39 -14.36 -1.18
C LEU A 91 -14.62 -15.46 -1.94
N ASN A 92 -13.88 -16.33 -1.25
CA ASN A 92 -13.02 -17.37 -1.84
C ASN A 92 -11.93 -16.82 -2.79
N ILE A 93 -11.44 -15.61 -2.53
CA ILE A 93 -10.28 -15.04 -3.22
C ILE A 93 -9.03 -15.47 -2.46
N GLU A 94 -8.07 -16.07 -3.16
CA GLU A 94 -6.77 -16.42 -2.56
C GLU A 94 -6.02 -15.15 -2.14
N VAL A 95 -5.50 -15.14 -0.92
CA VAL A 95 -4.72 -14.01 -0.38
C VAL A 95 -3.31 -14.48 -0.04
N ARG A 96 -2.30 -13.79 -0.57
CA ARG A 96 -0.88 -14.02 -0.27
C ARG A 96 -0.25 -12.79 0.36
N GLU A 97 0.06 -12.91 1.65
CA GLU A 97 0.86 -11.91 2.37
C GLU A 97 2.35 -12.25 2.18
N GLN A 98 3.00 -11.58 1.24
CA GLN A 98 4.40 -11.87 0.88
C GLN A 98 5.15 -10.61 0.46
N VAL A 99 6.48 -10.68 0.48
CA VAL A 99 7.33 -9.59 -0.03
C VAL A 99 7.08 -9.44 -1.54
N LEU A 100 6.92 -8.18 -1.98
CA LEU A 100 6.66 -7.82 -3.36
C LEU A 100 7.81 -6.96 -3.89
N SER A 101 8.30 -7.27 -5.10
CA SER A 101 9.35 -6.50 -5.74
C SER A 101 8.80 -5.20 -6.31
N ARG A 102 9.63 -4.17 -6.48
CA ARG A 102 9.18 -2.89 -7.06
C ARG A 102 8.49 -3.08 -8.41
N GLU A 103 9.02 -3.98 -9.22
CA GLU A 103 8.56 -4.22 -10.58
C GLU A 103 7.21 -4.93 -10.66
N SER A 104 6.75 -5.61 -9.60
CA SER A 104 5.43 -6.25 -9.57
C SER A 104 4.29 -5.24 -9.81
N LEU A 105 4.47 -3.98 -9.39
CA LEU A 105 3.52 -2.88 -9.65
C LEU A 105 3.20 -2.67 -11.13
N TYR A 106 4.15 -2.97 -12.03
CA TYR A 106 3.96 -2.81 -13.48
C TYR A 106 3.39 -4.07 -14.14
N LEU A 107 3.49 -5.21 -13.46
CA LEU A 107 3.08 -6.53 -13.96
C LEU A 107 1.72 -6.98 -13.40
N ALA A 108 1.29 -6.37 -12.30
CA ALA A 108 -0.01 -6.59 -11.67
C ALA A 108 -1.16 -6.23 -12.62
N ASP A 109 -2.26 -6.97 -12.51
CA ASP A 109 -3.46 -6.72 -13.30
C ASP A 109 -4.23 -5.52 -12.72
N GLU A 110 -4.26 -5.43 -11.38
CA GLU A 110 -4.81 -4.31 -10.63
C GLU A 110 -3.92 -3.95 -9.42
N VAL A 111 -3.91 -2.68 -9.03
CA VAL A 111 -3.23 -2.17 -7.84
C VAL A 111 -4.16 -1.19 -7.14
N PHE A 112 -4.30 -1.31 -5.83
CA PHE A 112 -5.13 -0.39 -5.04
C PHE A 112 -4.57 -0.17 -3.63
N MET A 113 -5.08 0.88 -2.99
CA MET A 113 -4.67 1.29 -1.64
C MET A 113 -5.85 1.29 -0.68
N SER A 114 -5.63 0.85 0.56
CA SER A 114 -6.67 0.84 1.60
C SER A 114 -6.54 2.05 2.55
N VAL A 115 -7.59 2.87 2.62
CA VAL A 115 -7.64 4.06 3.50
C VAL A 115 -8.30 3.75 4.86
N PRO A 116 -7.94 4.46 5.96
CA PRO A 116 -8.65 4.37 7.23
C PRO A 116 -10.12 4.86 7.15
N GLN A 117 -10.96 4.33 8.04
CA GLN A 117 -12.42 4.50 8.09
C GLN A 117 -12.94 5.97 8.05
N GLN A 118 -12.14 6.98 8.42
CA GLN A 118 -12.63 8.38 8.48
C GLN A 118 -13.00 8.96 7.10
N LYS A 119 -12.43 8.46 6.00
CA LYS A 119 -12.81 8.82 4.61
C LYS A 119 -13.84 7.85 4.00
N LEU A 120 -14.36 6.90 4.78
CA LEU A 120 -15.05 5.71 4.28
C LEU A 120 -16.57 5.89 4.14
N ARG A 121 -17.12 7.09 4.35
CA ARG A 121 -18.56 7.35 4.20
C ARG A 121 -19.05 7.38 2.73
N ARG A 122 -18.18 7.14 1.74
CA ARG A 122 -18.55 7.10 0.31
C ARG A 122 -17.93 5.98 -0.54
N TYR A 123 -17.02 5.15 0.00
CA TYR A 123 -16.15 4.31 -0.85
C TYR A 123 -16.24 2.79 -0.64
N VAL A 124 -16.96 2.29 0.37
CA VAL A 124 -17.02 0.85 0.67
C VAL A 124 -17.65 0.01 -0.46
N ALA A 125 -18.45 0.62 -1.33
CA ALA A 125 -19.12 -0.11 -2.42
C ALA A 125 -18.43 -0.02 -3.79
N LEU A 126 -17.36 0.78 -3.96
CA LEU A 126 -16.81 1.09 -5.30
C LEU A 126 -15.45 0.44 -5.60
N MET A 127 -14.84 -0.27 -4.65
CA MET A 127 -13.57 -0.98 -4.86
C MET A 127 -13.76 -2.43 -5.34
N VAL A 128 -14.92 -2.73 -5.92
CA VAL A 128 -15.16 -3.93 -6.71
C VAL A 128 -14.96 -3.49 -8.17
N PHE A 129 -13.78 -3.77 -8.72
CA PHE A 129 -13.35 -3.55 -10.12
C PHE A 129 -13.27 -2.11 -10.63
N ARG A 130 -12.10 -1.47 -10.53
CA ARG A 130 -11.61 -0.55 -11.58
C ARG A 130 -10.08 -0.51 -11.60
N SER A 131 -9.49 -1.08 -12.65
CA SER A 131 -8.06 -1.11 -12.94
C SER A 131 -7.39 0.27 -12.87
N VAL A 132 -6.36 0.39 -12.04
CA VAL A 132 -5.43 1.54 -12.04
C VAL A 132 -4.24 1.24 -12.95
N LYS A 133 -4.46 1.17 -14.27
CA LYS A 133 -3.34 1.12 -15.25
C LYS A 133 -2.74 2.50 -15.57
N ALA A 134 -3.26 3.58 -15.00
CA ALA A 134 -2.86 4.95 -15.35
C ALA A 134 -1.82 5.61 -14.42
N ALA A 135 -1.53 5.07 -13.23
CA ALA A 135 -0.73 5.78 -12.22
C ALA A 135 0.76 5.41 -12.17
N VAL A 136 1.17 4.33 -12.84
CA VAL A 136 2.54 3.78 -12.76
C VAL A 136 3.36 4.00 -14.05
N ALA A 137 2.72 4.37 -15.16
CA ALA A 137 3.34 4.47 -16.49
C ALA A 137 3.75 5.91 -16.92
N ARG A 138 4.06 6.80 -15.99
CA ARG A 138 4.66 8.11 -16.29
C ARG A 138 5.89 8.30 -15.43
#